data_AF-A0A1B9B9W8-F1
#
_entry.id   AF-A0A1B9B9W8-F1
#
_cell.length_a   1.000
_cell.length_b   1.000
_cell.length_c   1.000
_cell.angle_alpha   90.00
_cell.angle_beta   90.00
_cell.angle_gamma   90.00
#
_symmetry.space_group_name_H-M   'P 1'
#
loop_
_entity.id
_entity.type
_entity.pdbx_description
1 polymer ?
#
loop_
_entity_poly.entity_id
_entity_poly.type
_entity_poly.pdbx_seq_one_letter_code
_entity_poly.pdbx_strand_id
1 'polypeptide(L)'
;MTKKYFWLNFIFCAGFLVSTIFLLFMAYKDFDGPYAFKFVAGYLIYLLIMAVYLLTVMIMSIRKLNKIEIRKKMFKFMSLFLLLSTISYMFNYFFQPARDHSYGFLFTSLGFSLGVTFIGSTLFREEESKS
;
A
#
# COMPACT_ATOMS: atom_id res chain seq x y z
N MET A 1 -18.92 -5.42 -13.40
CA MET A 1 -18.11 -6.29 -12.49
C MET A 1 -17.13 -5.52 -11.59
N THR A 2 -16.96 -4.21 -11.75
CA THR A 2 -15.97 -3.35 -11.05
C THR A 2 -16.42 -2.81 -9.68
N LYS A 3 -17.72 -2.50 -9.50
CA LYS A 3 -18.25 -1.91 -8.24
C LYS A 3 -18.04 -2.77 -6.99
N LYS A 4 -18.07 -4.10 -7.10
CA LYS A 4 -17.96 -5.01 -5.95
C LYS A 4 -16.54 -5.04 -5.36
N TYR A 5 -15.52 -4.99 -6.22
CA TYR A 5 -14.11 -4.89 -5.81
C TYR A 5 -13.77 -3.51 -5.23
N PHE A 6 -14.43 -2.46 -5.72
CA PHE A 6 -14.31 -1.11 -5.17
C PHE A 6 -14.79 -1.04 -3.71
N TRP A 7 -15.97 -1.60 -3.43
CA TRP A 7 -16.50 -1.63 -2.06
C TRP A 7 -15.65 -2.48 -1.10
N LEU A 8 -15.14 -3.62 -1.56
CA LEU A 8 -14.20 -4.44 -0.79
C LEU A 8 -12.90 -3.67 -0.49
N ASN A 9 -12.29 -3.03 -1.50
CA ASN A 9 -11.09 -2.22 -1.30
C ASN A 9 -11.34 -1.07 -0.33
N PHE A 10 -12.51 -0.43 -0.39
CA PHE A 10 -12.88 0.63 0.53
C PHE A 10 -12.98 0.13 1.98
N ILE A 11 -13.60 -1.01 2.21
CA ILE A 11 -13.70 -1.64 3.54
C ILE A 11 -12.30 -1.98 4.09
N PHE A 12 -11.44 -2.57 3.27
CA PHE A 12 -10.06 -2.89 3.68
C PHE A 12 -9.24 -1.64 3.99
N CYS A 13 -9.38 -0.57 3.20
CA CYS A 13 -8.72 0.72 3.47
C CYS A 13 -9.24 1.37 4.75
N ALA A 14 -10.56 1.41 4.96
CA ALA A 14 -11.16 1.97 6.16
C ALA A 14 -10.72 1.19 7.41
N GLY A 15 -10.74 -0.15 7.35
CA GLY A 15 -10.26 -1.01 8.44
C GLY A 15 -8.77 -0.80 8.74
N PHE A 16 -7.96 -0.61 7.70
CA PHE A 16 -6.53 -0.29 7.86
C PHE A 16 -6.32 1.05 8.57
N LEU A 17 -7.04 2.10 8.17
CA LEU A 17 -6.94 3.42 8.80
C LEU A 17 -7.36 3.38 10.28
N VAL A 18 -8.51 2.76 10.58
CA VAL A 18 -9.00 2.65 11.96
C VAL A 18 -8.00 1.88 12.83
N SER A 19 -7.46 0.77 12.33
CA SER A 19 -6.48 -0.04 13.06
C SER A 19 -5.18 0.72 13.30
N THR A 20 -4.72 1.51 12.33
CA THR A 20 -3.51 2.32 12.43
C THR A 20 -3.66 3.44 13.46
N ILE A 21 -4.81 4.14 13.45
CA ILE A 21 -5.12 5.17 14.46
C ILE A 21 -5.14 4.55 15.86
N PHE A 22 -5.75 3.37 16.00
CA PHE A 22 -5.81 2.67 17.28
C PHE A 22 -4.43 2.22 17.77
N LEU A 23 -3.57 1.74 16.86
CA LEU A 23 -2.19 1.37 17.14
C LEU A 23 -1.36 2.58 17.61
N LEU A 24 -1.48 3.71 16.91
CA LEU A 24 -0.84 4.98 17.28
C LEU A 24 -1.30 5.48 18.64
N PHE A 25 -2.60 5.37 18.93
CA PHE A 25 -3.15 5.75 20.21
C PHE A 25 -2.61 4.89 21.36
N MET A 26 -2.48 3.57 21.14
CA MET A 26 -1.85 2.66 22.10
C MET A 26 -0.38 2.99 22.33
N ALA A 27 0.38 3.22 21.25
CA ALA A 27 1.80 3.54 21.33
C ALA A 27 2.06 4.90 22.03
N TYR A 28 1.22 5.90 21.78
CA TYR A 28 1.34 7.21 22.41
C TYR A 28 1.02 7.21 23.91
N LYS A 29 0.16 6.29 24.35
CA LYS A 29 -0.26 6.15 25.74
C LYS A 29 0.63 5.21 26.55
N ASP A 30 1.73 4.69 25.98
CA ASP A 30 2.60 3.66 26.55
C ASP A 30 1.78 2.53 27.19
N PHE A 31 0.78 2.05 26.45
CA PHE A 31 -0.18 1.08 26.96
C PHE A 31 0.43 -0.32 26.97
N ASP A 32 1.21 -0.61 28.01
CA ASP A 32 1.85 -1.91 28.20
C ASP A 32 0.89 -2.89 28.87
N GLY A 33 0.50 -3.91 28.11
CA GLY A 33 -0.35 -4.99 28.63
C GLY A 33 -0.55 -6.13 27.64
N PRO A 34 -1.02 -7.30 28.10
CA PRO A 34 -1.25 -8.47 27.26
C PRO A 34 -2.26 -8.22 26.14
N TYR A 35 -3.11 -7.19 26.28
CA TYR A 35 -4.05 -6.75 25.24
C TYR A 35 -3.37 -5.97 24.10
N ALA A 36 -2.34 -5.17 24.39
CA ALA A 36 -1.58 -4.44 23.38
C ALA A 36 -0.81 -5.40 22.48
N PHE A 37 -0.14 -6.39 23.07
CA PHE A 37 0.56 -7.43 22.30
C PHE A 37 -0.37 -8.21 21.37
N LYS A 38 -1.56 -8.60 21.87
CA LYS A 38 -2.58 -9.28 21.05
C LYS A 38 -3.09 -8.39 19.92
N PHE A 39 -3.27 -7.10 20.17
CA PHE A 39 -3.71 -6.15 19.15
C PHE A 39 -2.65 -5.97 18.05
N VAL A 40 -1.38 -5.76 18.42
CA VAL A 40 -0.25 -5.65 17.48
C VAL A 40 -0.11 -6.93 16.64
N ALA A 41 -0.19 -8.11 17.26
CA ALA A 41 -0.15 -9.38 16.56
C ALA A 41 -1.33 -9.54 15.57
N GLY A 42 -2.54 -9.15 15.99
CA GLY A 42 -3.72 -9.14 15.13
C GLY A 42 -3.58 -8.18 13.94
N TYR A 43 -3.03 -6.99 14.17
CA TYR A 43 -2.74 -6.01 13.12
C TYR A 43 -1.71 -6.53 12.11
N LEU A 44 -0.66 -7.22 12.57
CA LEU A 44 0.32 -7.87 11.69
C LEU A 44 -0.32 -8.96 10.82
N ILE A 45 -1.18 -9.80 11.39
CA ILE A 45 -1.93 -10.82 10.64
C ILE A 45 -2.86 -10.16 9.62
N TYR A 46 -3.57 -9.10 10.02
CA TYR A 46 -4.42 -8.33 9.13
C TYR A 46 -3.64 -7.76 7.93
N LEU A 47 -2.47 -7.18 8.18
CA LEU A 47 -1.56 -6.69 7.13
C LEU A 47 -1.17 -7.79 6.14
N LEU A 48 -0.89 -8.99 6.64
CA LEU A 48 -0.50 -10.14 5.82
C LEU A 48 -1.66 -10.60 4.94
N ILE A 49 -2.88 -10.69 5.48
CA ILE A 49 -4.10 -11.00 4.71
C ILE A 49 -4.34 -9.93 3.64
N MET A 50 -4.16 -8.65 3.97
CA MET A 50 -4.32 -7.52 3.04
C MET A 50 -3.33 -7.63 1.88
N ALA A 51 -2.07 -8.00 2.16
CA ALA A 51 -1.05 -8.22 1.14
C ALA A 51 -1.41 -9.38 0.20
N VAL A 52 -1.87 -10.51 0.74
CA VAL A 52 -2.34 -11.65 -0.08
C VAL A 52 -3.54 -11.28 -0.93
N TYR A 53 -4.50 -10.53 -0.39
CA TYR A 53 -5.65 -10.03 -1.14
C TYR A 53 -5.22 -9.13 -2.29
N LEU A 54 -4.33 -8.16 -2.04
CA LEU A 54 -3.75 -7.28 -3.07
C LEU A 54 -3.08 -8.08 -4.20
N LEU A 55 -2.26 -9.08 -3.86
CA LEU A 55 -1.62 -9.96 -4.84
C LEU A 55 -2.66 -10.74 -5.67
N THR A 56 -3.70 -11.25 -5.02
CA THR A 56 -4.76 -12.01 -5.70
C THR A 56 -5.54 -11.12 -6.67
N VAL A 57 -5.92 -9.91 -6.24
CA VAL A 57 -6.58 -8.91 -7.09
C VAL A 57 -5.68 -8.52 -8.26
N MET A 58 -4.38 -8.33 -8.02
CA MET A 58 -3.39 -8.03 -9.05
C MET A 58 -3.33 -9.14 -10.10
N ILE A 59 -3.20 -10.40 -9.68
CA ILE A 59 -3.13 -11.57 -10.58
C ILE A 59 -4.44 -11.73 -11.38
N MET A 60 -5.59 -11.56 -10.74
CA MET A 60 -6.89 -11.63 -11.42
C MET A 60 -7.09 -10.50 -12.43
N SER A 61 -6.64 -9.28 -12.09
CA SER A 61 -6.67 -8.12 -12.97
C SER A 61 -5.77 -8.34 -14.20
N ILE A 62 -4.56 -8.88 -13.99
CA ILE A 62 -3.63 -9.25 -15.06
C ILE A 62 -4.22 -10.32 -15.98
N ARG A 63 -4.87 -11.35 -15.44
CA ARG A 63 -5.48 -12.42 -16.28
C ARG A 63 -6.57 -11.94 -17.23
N LYS A 64 -7.20 -10.79 -16.96
CA LYS A 64 -8.34 -10.27 -17.74
C LYS A 64 -7.95 -9.17 -18.74
N LEU A 65 -6.72 -8.68 -18.71
CA LEU A 65 -6.22 -7.56 -19.52
C LEU A 65 -5.30 -8.05 -20.64
N ASN A 66 -5.28 -7.32 -21.76
CA ASN A 66 -4.44 -7.66 -22.90
C ASN A 66 -2.94 -7.50 -22.52
N LYS A 67 -2.04 -8.38 -22.99
CA LYS A 67 -0.60 -8.39 -22.62
C LYS A 67 0.09 -7.01 -22.75
N ILE A 68 -0.38 -6.18 -23.67
CA ILE A 68 0.13 -4.83 -23.94
C ILE A 68 -0.24 -3.85 -22.81
N GLU A 69 -1.47 -3.91 -22.29
CA GLU A 69 -1.91 -3.05 -21.18
C GLU A 69 -1.22 -3.41 -19.87
N ILE A 70 -0.92 -4.69 -19.66
CA ILE A 70 -0.14 -5.17 -18.50
C ILE A 70 1.26 -4.57 -18.53
N ARG A 71 1.94 -4.60 -19.69
CA ARG A 71 3.27 -3.98 -19.84
C ARG A 71 3.21 -2.49 -19.56
N LYS A 72 2.18 -1.79 -20.02
CA LYS A 72 2.00 -0.35 -19.78
C LYS A 72 1.78 -0.03 -18.29
N LYS A 73 0.99 -0.84 -17.58
CA LYS A 73 0.79 -0.71 -16.12
C LYS A 73 2.06 -1.04 -15.33
N MET A 74 2.78 -2.10 -15.69
CA MET A 74 4.06 -2.43 -15.06
C MET A 74 5.12 -1.35 -15.28
N PHE A 75 5.17 -0.74 -16.48
CA PHE A 75 6.07 0.39 -16.73
C PHE A 75 5.73 1.60 -15.86
N LYS A 76 4.43 1.91 -15.69
CA LYS A 76 3.98 2.99 -14.81
C LYS A 76 4.34 2.71 -13.35
N PHE A 77 4.15 1.47 -12.89
CA PHE A 77 4.59 1.02 -11.57
C PHE A 77 6.10 1.20 -11.40
N MET A 78 6.89 0.70 -12.33
CA MET A 78 8.36 0.76 -12.27
C MET A 78 8.86 2.20 -12.25
N SER A 79 8.28 3.06 -13.09
CA SER A 79 8.61 4.49 -13.12
C SER A 79 8.29 5.19 -11.79
N LEU A 80 7.10 4.94 -11.23
CA LEU A 80 6.71 5.47 -9.90
C LEU A 80 7.61 4.94 -8.78
N PHE A 81 7.94 3.66 -8.82
CA PHE A 81 8.83 3.05 -7.83
C PHE A 81 10.21 3.69 -7.84
N LEU A 82 10.82 3.86 -9.02
CA LEU A 82 12.10 4.54 -9.18
C LEU A 82 12.05 5.98 -8.70
N LEU A 83 10.99 6.72 -9.05
CA LEU A 83 10.79 8.10 -8.60
C LEU A 83 10.71 8.20 -7.08
N LEU A 84 9.81 7.42 -6.47
CA LEU A 84 9.63 7.42 -5.00
C LEU A 84 10.90 6.96 -4.29
N SER A 85 11.56 5.92 -4.77
CA SER A 85 12.81 5.43 -4.17
C SER A 85 13.92 6.47 -4.24
N THR A 86 14.04 7.19 -5.36
CA THR A 86 15.05 8.25 -5.53
C THR A 86 14.78 9.42 -4.59
N ILE A 87 13.51 9.84 -4.47
CA ILE A 87 13.10 10.90 -3.56
C ILE A 87 13.36 10.48 -2.11
N SER A 88 12.98 9.27 -1.72
CA SER A 88 13.23 8.75 -0.36
C SER A 88 14.73 8.66 -0.04
N TYR A 89 15.56 8.27 -1.02
CA TYR A 89 17.01 8.27 -0.85
C TYR A 89 17.58 9.68 -0.68
N MET A 90 17.14 10.64 -1.50
CA MET A 90 17.53 12.05 -1.38
C MET A 90 17.10 12.66 -0.04
N PHE A 91 15.89 12.33 0.44
CA PHE A 91 15.40 12.77 1.74
C PHE A 91 16.23 12.19 2.89
N ASN A 92 16.53 10.89 2.86
CA ASN A 92 17.41 10.29 3.87
C ASN A 92 18.80 10.93 3.86
N TYR A 93 19.35 11.18 2.66
CA TYR A 93 20.65 11.83 2.50
C TYR A 93 20.67 13.27 3.06
N PHE A 94 19.60 14.05 2.85
CA PHE A 94 19.55 15.45 3.27
C PHE A 94 19.18 15.64 4.75
N PHE A 95 18.30 14.78 5.29
CA PHE A 95 17.77 14.92 6.66
C PHE A 95 18.47 14.02 7.69
N GLN A 96 19.25 13.01 7.28
CA GLN A 96 19.87 12.05 8.19
C GLN A 96 21.30 11.64 7.73
N PRO A 97 22.34 12.41 8.07
CA PRO A 97 23.72 12.02 7.75
C PRO A 97 24.27 10.87 8.63
N ALA A 98 23.53 10.39 9.64
CA ALA A 98 24.01 9.42 10.63
C ALA A 98 23.41 8.02 10.44
N ARG A 99 24.21 7.15 9.78
CA ARG A 99 24.36 5.70 10.03
C ARG A 99 23.11 4.88 10.38
N ASP A 100 22.11 4.87 9.52
CA ASP A 100 21.23 3.70 9.45
C ASP A 100 21.19 3.19 8.00
N HIS A 101 21.87 2.06 7.74
CA HIS A 101 21.80 1.35 6.45
C HIS A 101 20.47 0.60 6.33
N SER A 102 19.37 1.24 6.71
CA SER A 102 18.05 0.64 6.69
C SER A 102 17.42 0.85 5.31
N TYR A 103 17.39 -0.21 4.50
CA TYR A 103 16.70 -0.25 3.22
C TYR A 103 15.16 -0.28 3.34
N GLY A 104 14.63 0.03 4.52
CA GLY A 104 13.18 0.06 4.80
C GLY A 104 12.39 0.98 3.86
N PHE A 105 13.02 2.06 3.38
CA PHE A 105 12.38 2.99 2.44
C PHE A 105 11.99 2.32 1.11
N LEU A 106 12.73 1.28 0.68
CA LEU A 106 12.41 0.54 -0.55
C LEU A 106 11.07 -0.16 -0.41
N PHE A 107 10.79 -0.81 0.72
CA PHE A 107 9.52 -1.48 0.97
C PHE A 107 8.35 -0.50 0.97
N THR A 108 8.55 0.69 1.56
CA THR A 108 7.54 1.75 1.59
C THR A 108 7.26 2.28 0.18
N SER A 109 8.30 2.58 -0.62
CA SER A 109 8.16 2.99 -2.01
C SER A 109 7.51 1.90 -2.87
N LEU A 110 7.83 0.62 -2.63
CA LEU A 110 7.25 -0.54 -3.33
C LEU A 110 5.75 -0.65 -3.07
N GLY A 111 5.35 -0.62 -1.80
CA GLY A 111 3.95 -0.67 -1.40
C GLY A 111 3.15 0.50 -1.95
N PHE A 112 3.71 1.72 -1.87
CA PHE A 112 3.05 2.93 -2.32
C PHE A 112 2.86 2.96 -3.85
N SER A 113 3.90 2.63 -4.62
CA SER A 113 3.82 2.57 -6.09
C SER A 113 2.88 1.45 -6.57
N LEU A 114 2.83 0.31 -5.87
CA LEU A 114 1.86 -0.78 -6.14
C LEU A 114 0.43 -0.28 -5.91
N GLY A 115 0.18 0.34 -4.76
CA GLY A 115 -1.11 0.92 -4.40
C GLY A 115 -1.59 1.94 -5.43
N VAL A 116 -0.77 2.94 -5.75
CA VAL A 116 -1.13 3.99 -6.72
C VAL A 116 -1.38 3.42 -8.12
N THR A 117 -0.59 2.45 -8.57
CA THR A 117 -0.74 1.91 -9.93
C THR A 117 -1.99 1.03 -10.06
N PHE A 118 -2.27 0.18 -9.07
CA PHE A 118 -3.37 -0.77 -9.15
C PHE A 118 -4.69 -0.23 -8.60
N ILE A 119 -4.66 0.50 -7.47
CA ILE A 119 -5.85 1.14 -6.89
C ILE A 119 -6.15 2.46 -7.60
N GLY A 120 -5.13 3.29 -7.85
CA GLY A 120 -5.32 4.57 -8.54
C GLY A 120 -5.87 4.40 -9.96
N SER A 121 -5.40 3.41 -10.73
CA SER A 121 -5.98 3.16 -12.07
C SER A 121 -7.41 2.64 -12.06
N THR A 122 -7.93 2.17 -10.92
CA THR A 122 -9.35 1.84 -10.77
C THR A 122 -10.21 3.01 -10.31
N LEU A 123 -9.64 3.95 -9.55
CA LEU A 123 -10.32 5.18 -9.10
C LEU A 123 -10.42 6.23 -10.23
N PHE A 124 -9.32 6.52 -10.91
CA PHE A 124 -9.30 7.53 -11.98
C PHE A 124 -10.08 7.12 -13.24
N ARG A 125 -10.33 5.82 -13.45
CA ARG A 125 -11.13 5.34 -14.59
C ARG A 125 -12.64 5.63 -14.42
N GLU A 126 -13.10 5.96 -13.22
CA GLU A 126 -14.49 6.40 -12.99
C GLU A 126 -14.68 7.90 -13.20
N GLU A 127 -13.64 8.73 -13.06
CA GLU A 127 -13.76 10.18 -13.29
C GLU A 127 -13.89 10.53 -14.79
N GLU A 128 -13.18 9.82 -15.67
CA GLU A 128 -13.31 10.01 -17.13
C GLU A 128 -14.63 9.46 -17.71
N SER A 129 -15.33 8.58 -17.00
CA SER A 129 -16.61 8.00 -17.45
C SER A 129 -17.84 8.82 -16.99
N LYS A 130 -17.63 9.89 -16.24
CA LYS A 130 -18.68 10.78 -15.73
C LYS A 130 -18.57 12.23 -16.21
N SER A 131 -17.56 12.57 -17.02
CA SER A 131 -17.42 13.89 -17.64
C SER A 131 -17.90 13.89 -19.09
#